data_AF-A0A968L2W9-F1
#
_entry.id   AF-A0A968L2W9-F1
#
_cell.length_a   1.000
_cell.length_b   1.000
_cell.length_c   1.000
_cell.angle_alpha   90.00
_cell.angle_beta   90.00
_cell.angle_gamma   90.00
#
_symmetry.space_group_name_H-M   'P 1'
#
loop_
_entity.id
_entity.type
_entity.pdbx_description
1 polymer ?
#
loop_
_entity_poly.entity_id
_entity_poly.type
_entity_poly.pdbx_seq_one_letter_code
_entity_poly.pdbx_strand_id
1 'polypeptide(L)'
;MNPVLQNIIVTIGGLVYVFGIVAIMDFVVKKGFPQDLSRKVVHIAAGSWLIFWPLYNPEHWTKYLNITPALIWTILLLIKGFTAKPDDQAVKTMTRTGDRRELLKGPLYFTVIMNIMGTIFFYSPGALLSMGFLGWGDGLAPVFGKRFGKHKYHIFSDKTIEGSIAFLCFGFLGALIFNLLFFGQINILLLVSTALVTTIIEGFSPKDVDNILIPFSAMIVYYLFL
;
A
#
# COMPACT_ATOMS: atom_id res chain seq x y z
N MET A 1 -6.05 -25.84 -15.87
CA MET A 1 -7.14 -24.84 -16.05
C MET A 1 -6.73 -23.89 -17.16
N ASN A 2 -7.66 -23.40 -17.99
CA ASN A 2 -7.34 -22.40 -19.01
C ASN A 2 -6.72 -21.15 -18.33
N PRO A 3 -5.53 -20.66 -18.76
CA PRO A 3 -4.85 -19.53 -18.11
C PRO A 3 -5.68 -18.24 -18.04
N VAL A 4 -6.53 -18.00 -19.04
CA VAL A 4 -7.44 -16.84 -19.08
C VAL A 4 -8.49 -16.99 -17.98
N LEU A 5 -9.16 -18.15 -17.91
CA LEU A 5 -10.20 -18.41 -16.90
C LEU A 5 -9.62 -18.33 -15.49
N GLN A 6 -8.43 -18.91 -15.26
CA GLN A 6 -7.74 -18.82 -13.98
C GLN A 6 -7.49 -17.37 -13.57
N ASN A 7 -6.87 -16.60 -14.45
CA ASN A 7 -6.54 -15.21 -14.15
C ASN A 7 -7.79 -14.36 -13.90
N ILE A 8 -8.87 -14.57 -14.67
CA ILE A 8 -10.17 -13.90 -14.43
C ILE A 8 -10.72 -14.23 -13.04
N ILE A 9 -10.72 -15.51 -12.64
CA ILE A 9 -11.21 -15.93 -11.31
C ILE A 9 -10.41 -15.23 -10.21
N VAL A 10 -9.09 -15.20 -10.34
CA VAL A 10 -8.21 -14.55 -9.35
C VAL A 10 -8.43 -13.04 -9.34
N THR A 11 -8.65 -12.40 -10.49
CA THR A 11 -8.99 -10.97 -10.57
C THR A 11 -10.31 -10.67 -9.87
N ILE A 12 -11.34 -11.50 -10.08
CA ILE A 12 -12.62 -11.37 -9.37
C ILE A 12 -12.41 -11.52 -7.87
N GLY A 13 -11.60 -12.50 -7.43
CA GLY A 13 -11.23 -12.67 -6.02
C GLY A 13 -10.56 -11.42 -5.44
N GLY A 14 -9.61 -10.83 -6.15
CA GLY A 14 -8.95 -9.59 -5.76
C GLY A 14 -9.90 -8.39 -5.68
N LEU A 15 -10.86 -8.29 -6.61
CA LEU A 15 -11.91 -7.26 -6.57
C LEU A 15 -12.82 -7.45 -5.36
N VAL A 16 -13.34 -8.65 -5.14
CA VAL A 16 -14.18 -8.98 -3.98
C VAL A 16 -13.45 -8.67 -2.68
N TYR A 17 -12.16 -8.97 -2.59
CA TYR A 17 -11.33 -8.66 -1.43
C TYR A 17 -11.21 -7.16 -1.18
N VAL A 18 -10.73 -6.38 -2.16
CA VAL A 18 -10.49 -4.94 -1.97
C VAL A 18 -11.81 -4.19 -1.72
N PHE A 19 -12.82 -4.42 -2.57
CA PHE A 19 -14.12 -3.75 -2.42
C PHE A 19 -14.89 -4.24 -1.21
N GLY A 20 -14.77 -5.53 -0.88
CA GLY A 20 -15.38 -6.12 0.31
C GLY A 20 -14.83 -5.49 1.59
N ILE A 21 -13.52 -5.29 1.70
CA ILE A 21 -12.93 -4.63 2.87
C ILE A 21 -13.38 -3.18 2.97
N VAL A 22 -13.44 -2.44 1.85
CA VAL A 22 -13.95 -1.06 1.85
C VAL A 22 -15.40 -1.02 2.31
N ALA A 23 -16.25 -1.92 1.82
CA ALA A 23 -17.66 -2.01 2.20
C ALA A 23 -17.84 -2.39 3.68
N ILE A 24 -17.06 -3.36 4.18
CA ILE A 24 -17.06 -3.75 5.59
C ILE A 24 -16.63 -2.57 6.46
N MET A 25 -15.55 -1.90 6.09
CA MET A 25 -15.03 -0.78 6.87
C MET A 25 -16.00 0.40 6.87
N ASP A 26 -16.69 0.67 5.77
CA ASP A 26 -17.76 1.67 5.73
C ASP A 26 -18.90 1.33 6.69
N PHE A 27 -19.37 0.08 6.67
CA PHE A 27 -20.42 -0.38 7.56
C PHE A 27 -20.03 -0.24 9.04
N VAL A 28 -18.79 -0.57 9.39
CA VAL A 28 -18.28 -0.50 10.76
C VAL A 28 -18.02 0.96 11.18
N VAL A 29 -17.58 1.84 10.27
CA VAL A 29 -17.49 3.30 10.52
C VAL A 29 -18.87 3.90 10.81
N LYS A 30 -19.91 3.51 10.06
CA LYS A 30 -21.30 3.93 10.34
C LYS A 30 -21.80 3.51 11.72
N LYS A 31 -21.22 2.45 12.31
CA LYS A 31 -21.48 1.98 13.68
C LYS A 31 -20.59 2.61 14.75
N GLY A 32 -19.77 3.61 14.40
CA GLY A 32 -18.95 4.37 15.34
C GLY A 32 -17.46 4.01 15.35
N PHE A 33 -16.97 3.17 14.43
CA PHE A 33 -15.54 2.90 14.32
C PHE A 33 -14.76 4.13 13.82
N PRO A 34 -13.59 4.44 14.39
CA PRO A 34 -12.82 5.62 13.99
C PRO A 34 -12.42 5.60 12.52
N GLN A 35 -12.77 6.67 11.81
CA GLN A 35 -12.55 6.82 10.38
C GLN A 35 -11.05 6.89 10.01
N ASP A 36 -10.22 7.44 10.89
CA ASP A 36 -8.76 7.48 10.73
C ASP A 36 -8.14 6.09 10.78
N LEU A 37 -8.60 5.22 11.68
CA LEU A 37 -8.21 3.81 11.74
C LEU A 37 -8.75 3.04 10.53
N SER A 38 -9.98 3.33 10.10
CA SER A 38 -10.60 2.68 8.95
C SER A 38 -9.77 2.87 7.68
N ARG A 39 -9.31 4.10 7.42
CA ARG A 39 -8.41 4.38 6.30
C ARG A 39 -7.13 3.55 6.37
N LYS A 40 -6.57 3.32 7.56
CA LYS A 40 -5.36 2.52 7.72
C LYS A 40 -5.60 1.03 7.50
N VAL A 41 -6.76 0.50 7.91
CA VAL A 41 -7.16 -0.87 7.57
C VAL A 41 -7.29 -1.03 6.05
N VAL A 42 -7.99 -0.11 5.37
CA VAL A 42 -8.15 -0.14 3.91
C VAL A 42 -6.79 -0.03 3.20
N HIS A 43 -5.88 0.82 3.69
CA HIS A 43 -4.53 0.98 3.15
C HIS A 43 -3.72 -0.32 3.22
N ILE A 44 -3.64 -0.95 4.39
CA ILE A 44 -2.92 -2.21 4.60
C ILE A 44 -3.55 -3.32 3.75
N ALA A 45 -4.89 -3.39 3.74
CA ALA A 45 -5.62 -4.37 2.95
C ALA A 45 -5.35 -4.23 1.46
N ALA A 46 -5.48 -3.01 0.92
CA ALA A 46 -5.19 -2.71 -0.47
C ALA A 46 -3.73 -3.05 -0.80
N GLY A 47 -2.77 -2.61 0.02
CA GLY A 47 -1.35 -2.93 -0.15
C GLY A 47 -1.04 -4.43 -0.10
N SER A 48 -1.91 -5.21 0.54
CA SER A 48 -1.82 -6.66 0.63
C SER A 48 -2.53 -7.41 -0.50
N TRP A 49 -3.04 -6.76 -1.56
CA TRP A 49 -3.65 -7.50 -2.68
C TRP A 49 -2.69 -8.52 -3.30
N LEU A 50 -1.38 -8.32 -3.15
CA LEU A 50 -0.37 -9.13 -3.82
C LEU A 50 -0.40 -10.59 -3.35
N ILE A 51 -1.07 -10.89 -2.23
CA ILE A 51 -1.40 -12.27 -1.83
C ILE A 51 -2.12 -13.07 -2.92
N PHE A 52 -2.78 -12.39 -3.88
CA PHE A 52 -3.43 -13.03 -5.03
C PHE A 52 -2.45 -13.33 -6.18
N TRP A 53 -1.28 -12.70 -6.27
CA TRP A 53 -0.33 -12.87 -7.37
C TRP A 53 0.14 -14.32 -7.57
N PRO A 54 0.44 -15.13 -6.53
CA PRO A 54 0.82 -16.54 -6.70
C PRO A 54 -0.28 -17.40 -7.35
N LEU A 55 -1.53 -16.92 -7.35
CA LEU A 55 -2.65 -17.63 -7.96
C LEU A 55 -2.80 -17.31 -9.45
N TYR A 56 -2.16 -16.25 -9.96
CA TYR A 56 -2.15 -15.96 -11.40
C TYR A 56 -1.25 -16.93 -12.15
N ASN A 57 -1.58 -17.22 -13.41
CA ASN A 57 -0.68 -17.84 -14.35
C ASN A 57 0.24 -16.75 -14.95
N PRO A 58 1.57 -16.78 -14.68
CA PRO A 58 2.51 -15.73 -15.07
C PRO A 58 2.98 -15.82 -16.52
N GLU A 59 2.75 -16.94 -17.21
CA GLU A 59 3.19 -17.14 -18.60
C GLU A 59 2.22 -16.49 -19.60
N HIS A 60 0.97 -16.29 -19.19
CA HIS A 60 -0.06 -15.70 -20.05
C HIS A 60 -0.19 -14.20 -19.84
N TRP A 61 -0.41 -13.43 -20.92
CA TRP A 61 -0.52 -11.96 -20.87
C TRP A 61 -1.66 -11.47 -19.94
N THR A 62 -2.68 -12.29 -19.72
CA THR A 62 -3.79 -11.97 -18.80
C THR A 62 -3.37 -11.85 -17.34
N LYS A 63 -2.11 -12.15 -16.99
CA LYS A 63 -1.56 -11.80 -15.67
C LYS A 63 -1.70 -10.31 -15.34
N TYR A 64 -1.71 -9.45 -16.35
CA TYR A 64 -1.89 -8.00 -16.16
C TYR A 64 -3.28 -7.62 -15.65
N LEU A 65 -4.26 -8.53 -15.65
CA LEU A 65 -5.53 -8.32 -14.94
C LEU A 65 -5.35 -8.17 -13.42
N ASN A 66 -4.17 -8.54 -12.87
CA ASN A 66 -3.86 -8.31 -11.45
C ASN A 66 -4.00 -6.85 -11.01
N ILE A 67 -3.80 -5.88 -11.92
CA ILE A 67 -3.88 -4.46 -11.59
C ILE A 67 -5.31 -3.94 -11.59
N THR A 68 -6.31 -4.71 -12.02
CA THR A 68 -7.69 -4.24 -12.16
C THR A 68 -8.26 -3.58 -10.90
N PRO A 69 -8.09 -4.13 -9.67
CA PRO A 69 -8.53 -3.43 -8.47
C PRO A 69 -7.87 -2.06 -8.30
N ALA A 70 -6.56 -1.99 -8.54
CA ALA A 70 -5.78 -0.76 -8.47
C ALA A 70 -6.24 0.27 -9.49
N LEU A 71 -6.41 -0.16 -10.74
CA LEU A 71 -6.77 0.69 -11.87
C LEU A 71 -8.15 1.30 -11.67
N ILE A 72 -9.12 0.52 -11.21
CA ILE A 72 -10.45 1.03 -10.88
C ILE A 72 -10.34 2.09 -9.78
N TRP A 73 -9.57 1.84 -8.72
CA TRP A 73 -9.37 2.84 -7.65
C TRP A 73 -8.65 4.09 -8.15
N THR A 74 -7.63 3.98 -8.99
CA THR A 74 -6.98 5.13 -9.63
C THR A 74 -7.99 5.99 -10.38
N ILE A 75 -8.83 5.38 -11.23
CA ILE A 75 -9.86 6.09 -12.00
C ILE A 75 -10.90 6.73 -11.07
N LEU A 76 -11.37 6.00 -10.06
CA LEU A 76 -12.33 6.51 -9.09
C LEU A 76 -11.77 7.71 -8.30
N LEU A 77 -10.52 7.64 -7.86
CA LEU A 77 -9.85 8.73 -7.13
C LEU A 77 -9.65 9.95 -8.01
N LEU A 78 -9.32 9.78 -9.30
CA LEU A 78 -9.26 10.88 -10.27
C LEU A 78 -10.63 11.54 -10.43
N ILE A 79 -11.66 10.77 -10.76
CA ILE A 79 -13.03 11.28 -10.95
C ILE A 79 -13.47 12.04 -9.68
N LYS A 80 -13.39 11.39 -8.52
CA LYS A 80 -13.84 11.97 -7.26
C LYS A 80 -13.00 13.16 -6.82
N GLY A 81 -11.70 13.13 -7.02
CA GLY A 81 -10.83 14.26 -6.69
C GLY A 81 -11.18 15.53 -7.47
N PHE A 82 -11.66 15.41 -8.71
CA PHE A 82 -12.09 16.54 -9.53
C PHE A 82 -13.57 16.92 -9.39
N THR A 83 -14.46 15.96 -9.15
CA THR A 83 -15.92 16.17 -9.25
C THR A 83 -16.69 15.97 -7.96
N ALA A 84 -16.15 15.27 -6.96
CA ALA A 84 -16.92 14.90 -5.76
C ALA A 84 -17.34 16.14 -4.96
N LYS A 85 -18.51 16.04 -4.33
CA LYS A 85 -18.98 17.04 -3.37
C LYS A 85 -18.39 16.75 -1.98
N PRO A 86 -18.35 17.73 -1.05
CA PRO A 86 -17.83 17.52 0.30
C PRO A 86 -18.54 16.40 1.10
N ASP A 87 -19.79 16.08 0.75
CA ASP A 87 -20.58 15.03 1.37
C ASP A 87 -20.33 13.63 0.78
N ASP A 88 -19.55 13.51 -0.30
CA ASP A 88 -19.20 12.22 -0.91
C ASP A 88 -18.49 11.32 0.09
N GLN A 89 -18.87 10.06 0.08
CA GLN A 89 -18.38 9.07 1.00
C GLN A 89 -16.86 8.87 0.92
N ALA A 90 -16.25 8.87 -0.26
CA ALA A 90 -14.81 8.71 -0.39
C ALA A 90 -14.06 9.95 0.11
N VAL A 91 -14.65 11.14 -0.08
CA VAL A 91 -14.11 12.38 0.50
C VAL A 91 -14.10 12.27 2.01
N LYS A 92 -15.19 11.78 2.61
CA LYS A 92 -15.21 11.47 4.04
C LYS A 92 -14.12 10.43 4.35
N THR A 93 -14.29 9.19 3.93
CA THR A 93 -13.48 8.07 4.44
C THR A 93 -11.98 8.13 4.14
N MET A 94 -11.56 8.80 3.05
CA MET A 94 -10.16 8.75 2.60
C MET A 94 -9.37 10.05 2.80
N THR A 95 -10.02 11.19 3.05
CA THR A 95 -9.31 12.48 3.26
C THR A 95 -9.10 12.79 4.74
N ARG A 96 -8.15 13.68 5.07
CA ARG A 96 -7.90 14.12 6.45
C ARG A 96 -8.74 15.35 6.81
N THR A 97 -8.90 16.30 5.88
CA THR A 97 -9.57 17.58 6.13
C THR A 97 -10.98 17.67 5.54
N GLY A 98 -11.40 16.69 4.74
CA GLY A 98 -12.63 16.78 3.94
C GLY A 98 -12.43 17.47 2.58
N ASP A 99 -11.22 17.95 2.26
CA ASP A 99 -10.92 18.44 0.91
C ASP A 99 -10.76 17.26 -0.06
N ARG A 100 -11.67 17.18 -1.05
CA ARG A 100 -11.62 16.18 -2.12
C ARG A 100 -10.29 16.13 -2.88
N ARG A 101 -9.55 17.25 -2.95
CA ARG A 101 -8.24 17.30 -3.63
C ARG A 101 -7.19 16.45 -2.93
N GLU A 102 -7.37 16.11 -1.65
CA GLU A 102 -6.50 15.14 -0.96
C GLU A 102 -6.57 13.74 -1.60
N LEU A 103 -7.69 13.39 -2.25
CA LEU A 103 -7.81 12.13 -2.99
C LEU A 103 -6.78 12.02 -4.12
N LEU A 104 -6.36 13.16 -4.69
CA LEU A 104 -5.39 13.27 -5.78
C LEU A 104 -3.92 13.27 -5.29
N LYS A 105 -3.70 13.11 -3.98
CA LYS A 105 -2.35 13.08 -3.37
C LYS A 105 -1.99 11.66 -2.96
N GLY A 106 -1.72 11.41 -1.68
CA GLY A 106 -1.29 10.13 -1.15
C GLY A 106 -2.11 8.93 -1.63
N PRO A 107 -3.47 8.96 -1.56
CA PRO A 107 -4.30 7.87 -2.07
C PRO A 107 -4.07 7.57 -3.56
N LEU A 108 -4.02 8.60 -4.41
CA LEU A 108 -3.76 8.43 -5.84
C LEU A 108 -2.35 7.89 -6.07
N TYR A 109 -1.33 8.48 -5.43
CA TYR A 109 0.06 8.05 -5.55
C TYR A 109 0.24 6.59 -5.15
N PHE A 110 -0.40 6.18 -4.07
CA PHE A 110 -0.43 4.79 -3.62
C PHE A 110 -0.99 3.88 -4.71
N THR A 111 -2.16 4.18 -5.27
CA THR A 111 -2.76 3.38 -6.37
C THR A 111 -1.94 3.38 -7.66
N VAL A 112 -1.22 4.46 -7.96
CA VAL A 112 -0.31 4.53 -9.11
C VAL A 112 0.89 3.60 -8.92
N ILE A 113 1.56 3.64 -7.76
CA ILE A 113 2.68 2.73 -7.46
C ILE A 113 2.24 1.28 -7.54
N MET A 114 1.09 1.00 -6.96
CA MET A 114 0.35 -0.24 -7.06
C MET A 114 0.22 -0.75 -8.52
N ASN A 115 -0.25 0.10 -9.44
CA ASN A 115 -0.30 -0.25 -10.87
C ASN A 115 1.10 -0.49 -11.47
N ILE A 116 2.10 0.32 -11.10
CA ILE A 116 3.49 0.16 -11.56
C ILE A 116 4.07 -1.18 -11.09
N MET A 117 3.89 -1.54 -9.82
CA MET A 117 4.37 -2.80 -9.24
C MET A 117 3.69 -4.00 -9.91
N GLY A 118 2.38 -3.93 -10.16
CA GLY A 118 1.62 -5.01 -10.80
C GLY A 118 1.79 -5.13 -12.32
N THR A 119 2.40 -4.14 -12.97
CA THR A 119 2.70 -4.18 -14.41
C THR A 119 4.18 -4.44 -14.67
N ILE A 120 5.04 -3.50 -14.30
CA ILE A 120 6.47 -3.51 -14.64
C ILE A 120 7.23 -4.52 -13.77
N PHE A 121 6.91 -4.56 -12.48
CA PHE A 121 7.66 -5.34 -11.48
C PHE A 121 6.88 -6.56 -10.96
N PHE A 122 5.91 -7.03 -11.74
CA PHE A 122 5.06 -8.15 -11.37
C PHE A 122 5.91 -9.36 -10.97
N TYR A 123 5.60 -9.93 -9.81
CA TYR A 123 6.31 -11.09 -9.26
C TYR A 123 7.79 -10.86 -8.91
N SER A 124 8.30 -9.62 -8.86
CA SER A 124 9.68 -9.36 -8.45
C SER A 124 9.82 -9.25 -6.92
N PRO A 125 10.93 -9.73 -6.32
CA PRO A 125 11.23 -9.49 -4.90
C PRO A 125 11.20 -8.00 -4.53
N GLY A 126 11.68 -7.12 -5.42
CA GLY A 126 11.63 -5.66 -5.25
C GLY A 126 10.22 -5.12 -5.07
N ALA A 127 9.24 -5.60 -5.84
CA ALA A 127 7.84 -5.20 -5.67
C ALA A 127 7.26 -5.69 -4.33
N LEU A 128 7.60 -6.91 -3.90
CA LEU A 128 7.15 -7.45 -2.61
C LEU A 128 7.74 -6.67 -1.43
N LEU A 129 9.03 -6.31 -1.50
CA LEU A 129 9.68 -5.43 -0.54
C LEU A 129 8.97 -4.07 -0.49
N SER A 130 8.81 -3.45 -1.67
CA SER A 130 8.18 -2.12 -1.81
C SER A 130 6.78 -2.07 -1.20
N MET A 131 5.94 -3.06 -1.51
CA MET A 131 4.57 -3.12 -1.00
C MET A 131 4.51 -3.56 0.47
N GLY A 132 5.50 -4.30 0.96
CA GLY A 132 5.65 -4.58 2.40
C GLY A 132 5.83 -3.28 3.20
N PHE A 133 6.81 -2.46 2.82
CA PHE A 133 7.06 -1.18 3.51
C PHE A 133 5.96 -0.14 3.28
N LEU A 134 5.48 -0.01 2.04
CA LEU A 134 4.42 0.95 1.72
C LEU A 134 3.05 0.52 2.26
N GLY A 135 2.69 -0.76 2.20
CA GLY A 135 1.40 -1.25 2.66
C GLY A 135 1.33 -1.39 4.19
N TRP A 136 2.32 -2.06 4.79
CA TRP A 136 2.29 -2.40 6.21
C TRP A 136 3.02 -1.38 7.07
N GLY A 137 4.23 -0.98 6.65
CA GLY A 137 5.02 0.04 7.35
C GLY A 137 4.27 1.37 7.42
N ASP A 138 3.97 2.01 6.28
CA ASP A 138 3.25 3.30 6.23
C ASP A 138 1.81 3.19 6.76
N GLY A 139 1.18 2.02 6.59
CA GLY A 139 -0.13 1.72 7.15
C GLY A 139 -0.16 1.88 8.67
N LEU A 140 0.83 1.31 9.37
CA LEU A 140 0.84 1.22 10.83
C LEU A 140 1.65 2.32 11.52
N ALA A 141 2.63 2.93 10.86
CA ALA A 141 3.47 3.97 11.46
C ALA A 141 2.66 5.13 12.07
N PRO A 142 1.62 5.70 11.42
CA PRO A 142 0.82 6.76 12.03
C PRO A 142 -0.09 6.27 13.17
N VAL A 143 -0.48 4.99 13.18
CA VAL A 143 -1.30 4.41 14.27
C VAL A 143 -0.47 4.38 15.56
N PHE A 144 0.75 3.87 15.48
CA PHE A 144 1.67 3.81 16.62
C PHE A 144 2.21 5.20 16.97
N GLY A 145 2.53 6.04 15.99
CA GLY A 145 2.96 7.42 16.23
C GLY A 145 1.90 8.26 16.94
N LYS A 146 0.62 8.10 16.61
CA LYS A 146 -0.47 8.81 17.30
C LYS A 146 -0.72 8.28 18.71
N ARG A 147 -0.61 6.97 18.93
CA ARG A 147 -0.94 6.32 20.22
C ARG A 147 0.20 6.34 21.23
N PHE A 148 1.44 6.19 20.76
CA PHE A 148 2.63 6.01 21.59
C PHE A 148 3.72 7.05 21.33
N GLY A 149 3.55 7.92 20.33
CA GLY A 149 4.57 8.88 19.94
C GLY A 149 4.85 9.93 21.01
N LYS A 150 5.96 9.77 21.72
CA LYS A 150 6.47 10.73 22.70
C LYS A 150 7.61 11.55 22.11
N HIS A 151 8.42 10.94 21.24
CA HIS A 151 9.61 11.56 20.67
C HIS A 151 9.31 12.05 19.27
N LYS A 152 8.88 13.32 19.17
CA LYS A 152 8.58 13.98 17.89
C LYS A 152 9.84 14.52 17.25
N TYR A 153 9.91 14.46 15.93
CA TYR A 153 10.94 15.11 15.15
C TYR A 153 10.33 15.70 13.87
N HIS A 154 10.99 16.71 13.32
CA HIS A 154 10.59 17.39 12.11
C HIS A 154 11.79 17.54 11.17
N ILE A 155 11.68 17.00 9.97
CA ILE A 155 12.66 17.20 8.89
C ILE A 155 11.95 17.87 7.71
N PHE A 156 11.00 17.15 7.09
CA PHE A 156 10.11 17.68 6.05
C PHE A 156 8.62 17.52 6.38
N SER A 157 8.30 16.71 7.39
CA SER A 157 6.97 16.56 7.95
C SER A 157 7.08 16.12 9.42
N ASP A 158 6.01 16.36 10.20
CA ASP A 158 5.96 15.98 11.61
C ASP A 158 5.86 14.46 11.75
N LYS A 159 6.86 13.85 12.38
CA LYS A 159 6.95 12.41 12.61
C LYS A 159 7.35 12.11 14.06
N THR A 160 7.35 10.82 14.39
CA THR A 160 7.68 10.32 15.73
C THR A 160 8.60 9.14 15.63
N ILE A 161 9.58 9.02 16.53
CA ILE A 161 10.52 7.89 16.55
C ILE A 161 9.75 6.58 16.68
N GLU A 162 8.72 6.53 17.52
CA GLU A 162 7.88 5.34 17.73
C GLU A 162 7.14 4.94 16.46
N GLY A 163 6.68 5.93 15.67
CA GLY A 163 6.10 5.73 14.36
C GLY A 163 7.09 5.12 13.36
N SER A 164 8.32 5.63 13.28
CA SER A 164 9.34 5.08 12.39
C SER A 164 9.86 3.71 12.83
N ILE A 165 9.90 3.42 14.14
CA ILE A 165 10.15 2.06 14.64
C ILE A 165 9.02 1.12 14.21
N ALA A 166 7.77 1.54 14.33
CA ALA A 166 6.63 0.76 13.84
C ALA A 166 6.71 0.56 12.32
N PHE A 167 7.07 1.60 11.54
CA PHE A 167 7.31 1.49 10.11
C PHE A 167 8.33 0.39 9.80
N LEU A 168 9.49 0.43 10.47
CA LEU A 168 10.56 -0.54 10.29
C LEU A 168 10.07 -1.96 10.60
N CYS A 169 9.47 -2.18 11.78
CA CYS A 169 9.06 -3.50 12.23
C CYS A 169 7.93 -4.10 11.35
N PHE A 170 6.88 -3.33 11.09
CA PHE A 170 5.73 -3.83 10.32
C PHE A 170 6.01 -3.88 8.83
N GLY A 171 6.80 -2.97 8.30
CA GLY A 171 7.30 -3.03 6.93
C GLY A 171 8.21 -4.24 6.70
N PHE A 172 9.15 -4.49 7.61
CA PHE A 172 10.00 -5.69 7.60
C PHE A 172 9.15 -6.95 7.65
N LEU A 173 8.17 -7.02 8.55
CA LEU A 173 7.29 -8.18 8.67
C LEU A 173 6.45 -8.41 7.40
N GLY A 174 5.85 -7.34 6.84
CA GLY A 174 5.08 -7.43 5.60
C GLY A 174 5.96 -7.91 4.44
N ALA A 175 7.12 -7.29 4.27
CA ALA A 175 8.08 -7.66 3.23
C ALA A 175 8.61 -9.10 3.37
N LEU A 176 8.85 -9.55 4.61
CA LEU A 176 9.23 -10.93 4.92
C LEU A 176 8.12 -11.91 4.55
N ILE A 177 6.89 -11.67 5.03
CA ILE A 177 5.72 -12.53 4.75
C ILE A 177 5.51 -12.65 3.26
N PHE A 178 5.56 -11.54 2.53
CA PHE A 178 5.37 -11.54 1.08
C PHE A 178 6.46 -12.33 0.36
N ASN A 179 7.74 -12.13 0.67
CA ASN A 179 8.78 -12.88 -0.01
C ASN A 179 8.77 -14.38 0.34
N LEU A 180 8.48 -14.74 1.61
CA LEU A 180 8.35 -16.15 2.00
C LEU A 180 7.16 -16.82 1.30
N LEU A 181 6.02 -16.13 1.17
CA LEU A 181 4.84 -16.64 0.48
C LEU A 181 5.11 -16.95 -1.00
N PHE A 182 5.97 -16.15 -1.66
CA PHE A 182 6.22 -16.26 -3.10
C PHE A 182 7.40 -17.13 -3.46
N PHE A 183 8.49 -17.06 -2.68
CA PHE A 183 9.77 -17.69 -3.00
C PHE A 183 10.24 -18.70 -1.96
N GLY A 184 9.59 -18.77 -0.80
CA GLY A 184 10.01 -19.62 0.33
C GLY A 184 11.30 -19.18 1.03
N GLN A 185 11.98 -18.16 0.52
CA GLN A 185 13.23 -17.63 1.05
C GLN A 185 13.37 -16.14 0.74
N ILE A 186 14.22 -15.46 1.49
CA ILE A 186 14.62 -14.08 1.23
C ILE A 186 16.07 -13.88 1.65
N ASN A 187 16.81 -13.09 0.87
CA ASN A 187 18.12 -12.62 1.28
C ASN A 187 17.95 -11.66 2.48
N ILE A 188 18.38 -12.10 3.66
CA ILE A 188 18.24 -11.35 4.91
C ILE A 188 18.98 -10.02 4.84
N LEU A 189 20.16 -9.96 4.19
CA LEU A 189 20.90 -8.72 4.04
C LEU A 189 20.13 -7.72 3.17
N LEU A 190 19.52 -8.18 2.08
CA LEU A 190 18.65 -7.34 1.24
C LEU A 190 17.45 -6.81 2.03
N LEU A 191 16.77 -7.67 2.80
CA LEU A 191 15.60 -7.28 3.60
C LEU A 191 15.98 -6.24 4.67
N VAL A 192 17.06 -6.47 5.42
CA VAL A 192 17.54 -5.55 6.46
C VAL A 192 17.99 -4.23 5.83
N SER A 193 18.75 -4.28 4.73
CA SER A 193 19.19 -3.07 4.01
C SER A 193 18.00 -2.25 3.53
N THR A 194 17.00 -2.92 2.97
CA THR A 194 15.77 -2.27 2.50
C THR A 194 15.00 -1.64 3.67
N ALA A 195 14.89 -2.34 4.80
CA ALA A 195 14.22 -1.83 5.99
C ALA A 195 14.87 -0.56 6.52
N LEU A 196 16.19 -0.55 6.63
CA LEU A 196 16.93 0.61 7.13
C LEU A 196 16.80 1.80 6.18
N VAL A 197 17.04 1.59 4.88
CA VAL A 197 16.96 2.67 3.87
C VAL A 197 15.54 3.23 3.78
N THR A 198 14.52 2.38 3.67
CA THR A 198 13.13 2.86 3.56
C THR A 198 12.65 3.55 4.82
N THR A 199 13.11 3.14 6.01
CA THR A 199 12.79 3.85 7.27
C THR A 199 13.42 5.24 7.32
N ILE A 200 14.66 5.38 6.86
CA ILE A 200 15.29 6.70 6.74
C ILE A 200 14.52 7.55 5.72
N ILE A 201 14.22 7.00 4.54
CA ILE A 201 13.44 7.71 3.53
C ILE A 201 12.06 8.11 4.04
N GLU A 202 11.37 7.23 4.77
CA GLU A 202 10.13 7.55 5.45
C GLU A 202 10.32 8.77 6.36
N GLY A 203 11.29 8.75 7.28
CA GLY A 203 11.53 9.85 8.21
C GLY A 203 11.83 11.20 7.54
N PHE A 204 12.45 11.17 6.36
CA PHE A 204 12.84 12.36 5.58
C PHE A 204 11.82 12.72 4.49
N SER A 205 10.71 11.98 4.35
CA SER A 205 9.76 12.26 3.28
C SER A 205 8.80 13.40 3.65
N PRO A 206 8.51 14.32 2.70
CA PRO A 206 7.35 15.19 2.80
C PRO A 206 6.06 14.38 2.86
N LYS A 207 5.04 14.96 3.47
CA LYS A 207 3.71 14.34 3.59
C LYS A 207 3.16 13.96 2.21
N ASP A 208 2.55 12.78 2.12
CA ASP A 208 1.94 12.20 0.92
C ASP A 208 2.93 11.73 -0.18
N VAL A 209 4.10 12.37 -0.29
CA VAL A 209 5.19 12.02 -1.25
C VAL A 209 5.93 10.75 -0.82
N ASP A 210 5.88 10.41 0.46
CA ASP A 210 6.31 9.12 1.04
C ASP A 210 5.78 7.92 0.24
N ASN A 211 4.54 7.99 -0.24
CA ASN A 211 3.93 6.93 -1.05
C ASN A 211 4.69 6.62 -2.35
N ILE A 212 5.53 7.54 -2.84
CA ILE A 212 6.38 7.37 -4.02
C ILE A 212 7.82 7.06 -3.61
N LEU A 213 8.35 7.78 -2.62
CA LEU A 213 9.76 7.66 -2.23
C LEU A 213 10.09 6.32 -1.57
N ILE A 214 9.18 5.79 -0.73
CA ILE A 214 9.35 4.49 -0.08
C ILE A 214 9.53 3.36 -1.11
N PRO A 215 8.56 3.10 -2.02
CA PRO A 215 8.70 2.01 -3.00
C PRO A 215 9.87 2.26 -3.95
N PHE A 216 10.12 3.51 -4.36
CA PHE A 216 11.26 3.82 -5.21
C PHE A 216 12.60 3.48 -4.55
N SER A 217 12.78 3.85 -3.28
CA SER A 217 13.99 3.51 -2.53
C SER A 217 14.15 2.01 -2.30
N ALA A 218 13.06 1.29 -2.05
CA ALA A 218 13.08 -0.17 -1.96
C ALA A 218 13.52 -0.82 -3.28
N MET A 219 13.03 -0.32 -4.41
CA MET A 219 13.47 -0.79 -5.73
C MET A 219 14.95 -0.50 -5.98
N ILE A 220 15.46 0.68 -5.61
CA ILE A 220 16.90 0.99 -5.74
C ILE A 220 17.73 -0.01 -4.95
N VAL A 221 17.39 -0.25 -3.68
CA VAL A 221 18.13 -1.21 -2.85
C VAL A 221 18.07 -2.61 -3.47
N TYR A 222 16.90 -3.05 -3.96
CA TYR A 222 16.77 -4.32 -4.66
C TYR A 222 17.71 -4.41 -5.87
N TYR A 223 17.76 -3.38 -6.72
CA TYR A 223 18.62 -3.37 -7.91
C TYR A 223 20.12 -3.34 -7.59
N LEU A 224 20.53 -2.81 -6.44
CA LEU A 224 21.93 -2.85 -5.99
C LEU A 224 22.39 -4.26 -5.55
N PHE A 225 21.45 -5.19 -5.35
CA PHE A 225 21.70 -6.56 -4.93
C PHE A 225 21.54 -7.59 -6.07
N LEU A 226 21.17 -7.13 -7.28
CA LEU A 226 21.14 -7.96 -8.49
C LEU A 226 22.54 -8.07 -9.11
#